data_AF-A0A815LRJ4-F1
#
_entry.id   AF-A0A815LRJ4-F1
#
_cell.length_a   1.000
_cell.length_b   1.000
_cell.length_c   1.000
_cell.angle_alpha   90.00
_cell.angle_beta   90.00
_cell.angle_gamma   90.00
#
_symmetry.space_group_name_H-M   'P 1'
#
loop_
_entity.id
_entity.type
_entity.pdbx_description
1 polymer ?
#
loop_
_entity_poly.entity_id
_entity_poly.type
_entity_poly.pdbx_seq_one_letter_code
_entity_poly.pdbx_strand_id
1 'polypeptide(L)'
;SYALIKATDREWMKNHIAKFVKVGQKYNAGVILETPTWRANPDWINKIDFSGEDVISINRKAVDLINDIRNEYQSEKVPIVINGVVGPRGDGYNPTVVMSADEAQVYHTPQIDALSKTNADMITAVTLNYPEEAIGIARAAKEVHMPVAISFTLETDGKLPTGQTLKEAIELVDNATQNLPIYYMINCAHTTHFDYILNPEEPWVRRIHGIKGNASKKSHAELNESTVLDDGDSVDFGQCNQILSHKLKNLNILGGCCGTDTRHVEETCKACTKT
;
A
#
# COMPACT_ATOMS: atom_id res chain seq x y z
N SER A 1 0.60 -1.52 -22.57
CA SER A 1 -0.82 -1.35 -22.21
C SER A 1 -0.98 -1.61 -20.73
N TYR A 2 -1.86 -0.87 -20.05
CA TYR A 2 -2.22 -1.21 -18.68
C TYR A 2 -2.94 -2.56 -18.69
N ALA A 3 -2.54 -3.46 -17.79
CA ALA A 3 -3.00 -4.85 -17.80
C ALA A 3 -4.51 -5.01 -17.52
N LEU A 4 -5.24 -3.96 -17.10
CA LEU A 4 -6.70 -4.04 -16.93
C LEU A 4 -7.51 -3.96 -18.23
N ILE A 5 -6.89 -3.65 -19.38
CA ILE A 5 -7.64 -3.30 -20.59
C ILE A 5 -7.98 -4.53 -21.45
N LYS A 6 -7.12 -5.56 -21.47
CA LYS A 6 -7.36 -6.76 -22.28
C LYS A 6 -7.91 -7.90 -21.43
N ALA A 7 -8.88 -8.63 -21.96
CA ALA A 7 -9.49 -9.78 -21.26
C ALA A 7 -8.46 -10.85 -20.86
N THR A 8 -7.46 -11.11 -21.70
CA THR A 8 -6.34 -12.03 -21.40
C THR A 8 -5.50 -11.55 -20.22
N ASP A 9 -5.26 -10.25 -20.14
CA ASP A 9 -4.46 -9.63 -19.08
C ASP A 9 -5.25 -9.63 -17.76
N ARG A 10 -6.57 -9.42 -17.83
CA ARG A 10 -7.49 -9.52 -16.69
C ARG A 10 -7.51 -10.92 -16.07
N GLU A 11 -7.67 -11.96 -16.89
CA GLU A 11 -7.72 -13.34 -16.38
C GLU A 11 -6.36 -13.77 -15.79
N TRP A 12 -5.26 -13.37 -16.42
CA TRP A 12 -3.93 -13.56 -15.84
C TRP A 12 -3.80 -12.87 -14.48
N MET A 13 -4.21 -11.61 -14.35
CA MET A 13 -4.16 -10.88 -13.08
C MET A 13 -5.04 -11.53 -12.01
N LYS A 14 -6.26 -11.96 -12.37
CA LYS A 14 -7.15 -12.67 -11.45
C LYS A 14 -6.44 -13.91 -10.88
N ASN A 15 -5.89 -14.74 -11.76
CA ASN A 15 -5.15 -15.94 -11.38
C ASN A 15 -3.88 -15.63 -10.57
N HIS A 16 -3.19 -14.54 -10.89
CA HIS A 16 -2.00 -14.10 -10.15
C HIS A 16 -2.37 -13.68 -8.72
N ILE A 17 -3.36 -12.79 -8.56
CA ILE A 17 -3.80 -12.26 -7.26
C ILE A 17 -4.42 -13.37 -6.40
N ALA A 18 -5.17 -14.30 -7.01
CA ALA A 18 -5.77 -15.43 -6.29
C ALA A 18 -4.73 -16.34 -5.60
N LYS A 19 -3.46 -16.34 -6.03
CA LYS A 19 -2.40 -17.09 -5.34
C LYS A 19 -2.17 -16.58 -3.92
N PHE A 20 -2.28 -15.27 -3.67
CA PHE A 20 -2.15 -14.70 -2.32
C PHE A 20 -3.32 -15.10 -1.43
N VAL A 21 -4.53 -15.22 -1.99
CA VAL A 21 -5.68 -15.74 -1.25
C VAL A 21 -5.48 -17.19 -0.83
N LYS A 22 -4.88 -18.02 -1.70
CA LYS A 22 -4.53 -19.41 -1.38
C LYS A 22 -3.51 -19.51 -0.25
N VAL A 23 -2.57 -18.56 -0.14
CA VAL A 23 -1.67 -18.46 1.02
C VAL A 23 -2.49 -18.14 2.28
N GLY A 24 -3.38 -17.14 2.23
CA GLY A 24 -4.29 -16.85 3.35
C GLY A 24 -5.11 -18.07 3.81
N GLN A 25 -5.66 -18.84 2.86
CA GLN A 25 -6.37 -20.09 3.14
C GLN A 25 -5.48 -21.15 3.81
N LYS A 26 -4.24 -21.31 3.36
CA LYS A 26 -3.29 -22.27 3.94
C LYS A 26 -2.98 -21.97 5.41
N TYR A 27 -2.94 -20.70 5.79
CA TYR A 27 -2.56 -20.25 7.13
C TYR A 27 -3.73 -19.71 7.97
N ASN A 28 -4.98 -19.87 7.51
CA ASN A 28 -6.18 -19.31 8.16
C ASN A 28 -6.05 -17.81 8.49
N ALA A 29 -5.50 -17.03 7.54
CA ALA A 29 -5.30 -15.60 7.68
C ALA A 29 -6.25 -14.84 6.75
N GLY A 30 -6.83 -13.74 7.24
CA GLY A 30 -7.56 -12.78 6.40
C GLY A 30 -6.63 -12.12 5.37
N VAL A 31 -7.20 -11.63 4.28
CA VAL A 31 -6.44 -11.07 3.16
C VAL A 31 -6.96 -9.68 2.81
N ILE A 32 -6.07 -8.70 2.70
CA ILE A 32 -6.36 -7.41 2.10
C ILE A 32 -5.90 -7.46 0.65
N LEU A 33 -6.85 -7.44 -0.30
CA LEU A 33 -6.56 -7.42 -1.72
C LEU A 33 -6.59 -5.99 -2.23
N GLU A 34 -5.49 -5.60 -2.84
CA GLU A 34 -5.28 -4.25 -3.36
C GLU A 34 -5.66 -4.15 -4.84
N THR A 35 -6.36 -3.08 -5.18
CA THR A 35 -6.63 -2.76 -6.59
C THR A 35 -5.34 -2.33 -7.29
N PRO A 36 -5.10 -2.77 -8.54
CA PRO A 36 -3.99 -2.27 -9.34
C PRO A 36 -4.33 -0.86 -9.84
N THR A 37 -4.27 0.15 -8.97
CA THR A 37 -4.70 1.54 -9.24
C THR A 37 -3.68 2.60 -8.79
N TRP A 38 -2.45 2.20 -8.47
CA TRP A 38 -1.39 3.11 -8.00
C TRP A 38 -1.17 4.33 -8.92
N ARG A 39 -1.25 4.15 -10.24
CA ARG A 39 -1.19 5.21 -11.27
C ARG A 39 -2.53 5.51 -11.95
N ALA A 40 -3.65 5.09 -11.37
CA ALA A 40 -4.99 5.33 -11.92
C ALA A 40 -5.50 6.74 -11.55
N ASN A 41 -4.64 7.74 -11.75
CA ASN A 41 -4.86 9.14 -11.38
C ASN A 41 -4.89 10.05 -12.63
N PRO A 42 -5.37 11.30 -12.51
CA PRO A 42 -5.59 12.19 -13.65
C PRO A 42 -4.34 12.40 -14.55
N ASP A 43 -3.17 12.61 -13.95
CA ASP A 43 -1.95 12.91 -14.70
C ASP A 43 -1.50 11.72 -15.56
N TRP A 44 -1.61 10.49 -15.05
CA TRP A 44 -1.20 9.29 -15.78
C TRP A 44 -2.19 8.84 -16.84
N ILE A 45 -3.48 9.02 -16.60
CA ILE A 45 -4.52 8.71 -17.59
C ILE A 45 -4.37 9.60 -18.82
N ASN A 46 -4.07 10.89 -18.62
CA ASN A 46 -3.80 11.83 -19.71
C ASN A 46 -2.51 11.49 -20.49
N LYS A 47 -1.49 10.91 -19.84
CA LYS A 47 -0.19 10.60 -20.48
C LYS A 47 -0.21 9.34 -21.34
N ILE A 48 -1.03 8.34 -20.99
CA ILE A 48 -0.95 7.00 -21.60
C ILE A 48 -1.95 6.81 -22.77
N ASP A 49 -2.76 7.82 -23.09
CA ASP A 49 -3.84 7.76 -24.11
C ASP A 49 -4.67 6.48 -23.98
N PHE A 50 -5.37 6.40 -22.85
CA PHE A 50 -6.14 5.23 -22.42
C PHE A 50 -7.42 5.01 -23.25
N SER A 51 -7.38 5.03 -24.59
CA SER A 51 -8.47 4.53 -25.45
C SER A 51 -9.90 4.94 -25.03
N GLY A 52 -10.11 6.17 -24.55
CA GLY A 52 -11.42 6.68 -24.09
C GLY A 52 -11.85 6.31 -22.66
N GLU A 53 -10.98 5.72 -21.84
CA GLU A 53 -11.22 5.46 -20.42
C GLU A 53 -10.84 6.67 -19.57
N ASP A 54 -11.59 6.91 -18.48
CA ASP A 54 -11.34 7.99 -17.53
C ASP A 54 -10.94 7.44 -16.15
N VAL A 55 -10.67 8.35 -15.20
CA VAL A 55 -10.34 8.02 -13.81
C VAL A 55 -11.40 7.12 -13.18
N ILE A 56 -12.67 7.34 -13.51
CA ILE A 56 -13.79 6.61 -12.90
C ILE A 56 -13.82 5.18 -13.43
N SER A 57 -13.74 5.01 -14.75
CA SER A 57 -13.90 3.71 -15.39
C SER A 57 -12.77 2.75 -15.04
N ILE A 58 -11.53 3.22 -14.97
CA ILE A 58 -10.38 2.37 -14.65
C ILE A 58 -10.36 1.93 -13.19
N ASN A 59 -10.69 2.82 -12.25
CA ASN A 59 -10.76 2.48 -10.82
C ASN A 59 -11.91 1.50 -10.56
N ARG A 60 -13.08 1.69 -11.22
CA ARG A 60 -14.19 0.74 -11.13
C ARG A 60 -13.81 -0.65 -11.65
N LYS A 61 -13.21 -0.75 -12.83
CA LYS A 61 -12.76 -2.04 -13.40
C LYS A 61 -11.73 -2.74 -12.51
N ALA A 62 -10.86 -1.99 -11.87
CA ALA A 62 -9.88 -2.52 -10.92
C ALA A 62 -10.57 -3.12 -9.69
N VAL A 63 -11.56 -2.42 -9.12
CA VAL A 63 -12.35 -2.93 -8.00
C VAL A 63 -13.17 -4.15 -8.42
N ASP A 64 -13.80 -4.13 -9.59
CA ASP A 64 -14.58 -5.27 -10.09
C ASP A 64 -13.73 -6.53 -10.24
N LEU A 65 -12.46 -6.40 -10.67
CA LEU A 65 -11.50 -7.52 -10.69
C LEU A 65 -11.28 -8.12 -9.30
N ILE A 66 -11.04 -7.28 -8.29
CA ILE A 66 -10.83 -7.76 -6.92
C ILE A 66 -12.13 -8.32 -6.32
N ASN A 67 -13.27 -7.72 -6.67
CA ASN A 67 -14.58 -8.19 -6.22
C ASN A 67 -14.93 -9.58 -6.77
N ASP A 68 -14.56 -9.88 -8.01
CA ASP A 68 -14.69 -11.25 -8.56
C ASP A 68 -13.87 -12.26 -7.74
N ILE A 69 -12.65 -11.89 -7.32
CA ILE A 69 -11.82 -12.76 -6.48
C ILE A 69 -12.45 -12.92 -5.09
N ARG A 70 -12.94 -11.83 -4.49
CA ARG A 70 -13.64 -11.91 -3.20
C ARG A 70 -14.84 -12.85 -3.28
N ASN A 71 -15.68 -12.70 -4.31
CA ASN A 71 -16.87 -13.53 -4.50
C ASN A 71 -16.55 -15.03 -4.68
N GLU A 72 -15.40 -15.34 -5.28
CA GLU A 72 -14.99 -16.72 -5.53
C GLU A 72 -14.31 -17.37 -4.31
N TYR A 73 -13.53 -16.62 -3.53
CA TYR A 73 -12.62 -17.20 -2.54
C TYR A 73 -12.94 -16.85 -1.06
N GLN A 74 -13.76 -15.84 -0.79
CA GLN A 74 -14.05 -15.42 0.59
C GLN A 74 -14.74 -16.55 1.37
N SER A 75 -14.35 -16.68 2.63
CA SER A 75 -15.00 -17.57 3.61
C SER A 75 -14.89 -16.98 5.01
N GLU A 76 -15.59 -17.57 5.99
CA GLU A 76 -15.47 -17.15 7.39
C GLU A 76 -14.02 -17.24 7.93
N LYS A 77 -13.24 -18.22 7.45
CA LYS A 77 -11.84 -18.42 7.85
C LYS A 77 -10.87 -17.47 7.14
N VAL A 78 -11.27 -16.94 5.99
CA VAL A 78 -10.45 -16.08 5.12
C VAL A 78 -11.33 -14.92 4.68
N PRO A 79 -11.59 -13.95 5.58
CA PRO A 79 -12.24 -12.72 5.19
C PRO A 79 -11.34 -11.96 4.20
N ILE A 80 -11.96 -11.36 3.19
CA ILE A 80 -11.26 -10.60 2.16
C ILE A 80 -11.73 -9.15 2.22
N VAL A 81 -10.78 -8.23 2.43
CA VAL A 81 -11.00 -6.79 2.35
C VAL A 81 -10.57 -6.31 0.96
N ILE A 82 -11.44 -5.60 0.26
CA ILE A 82 -11.13 -4.91 -0.99
C ILE A 82 -10.57 -3.52 -0.66
N ASN A 83 -9.29 -3.31 -0.96
CA ASN A 83 -8.60 -2.07 -0.70
C ASN A 83 -8.29 -1.31 -1.99
N GLY A 84 -8.83 -0.10 -2.12
CA GLY A 84 -8.51 0.82 -3.21
C GLY A 84 -7.13 1.45 -3.02
N VAL A 85 -6.19 1.22 -3.94
CA VAL A 85 -4.86 1.82 -3.87
C VAL A 85 -4.83 3.20 -4.50
N VAL A 86 -4.33 4.19 -3.75
CA VAL A 86 -4.01 5.53 -4.23
C VAL A 86 -2.49 5.72 -4.15
N GLY A 87 -1.84 6.03 -5.26
CA GLY A 87 -0.41 6.38 -5.27
C GLY A 87 -0.19 7.89 -5.08
N PRO A 88 1.04 8.34 -4.79
CA PRO A 88 1.39 9.74 -4.88
C PRO A 88 1.15 10.27 -6.30
N ARG A 89 0.96 11.58 -6.42
CA ARG A 89 0.92 12.26 -7.72
C ARG A 89 2.21 12.05 -8.52
N GLY A 90 3.34 12.23 -7.84
CA GLY A 90 4.68 12.21 -8.41
C GLY A 90 5.36 10.83 -8.38
N ASP A 91 6.68 10.86 -8.39
CA ASP A 91 7.48 9.67 -8.08
C ASP A 91 7.46 9.42 -6.57
N GLY A 92 7.24 8.16 -6.16
CA GLY A 92 7.18 7.77 -4.75
C GLY A 92 8.49 7.94 -3.99
N TYR A 93 9.63 8.05 -4.67
CA TYR A 93 10.96 8.12 -4.05
C TYR A 93 11.67 9.46 -4.30
N ASN A 94 11.09 10.35 -5.11
CA ASN A 94 11.72 11.61 -5.47
C ASN A 94 10.78 12.81 -5.24
N PRO A 95 10.95 13.55 -4.13
CA PRO A 95 10.08 14.66 -3.74
C PRO A 95 10.41 15.97 -4.50
N THR A 96 10.58 15.91 -5.83
CA THR A 96 10.88 17.10 -6.66
C THR A 96 9.69 18.04 -6.83
N VAL A 97 8.47 17.51 -6.72
CA VAL A 97 7.23 18.28 -6.84
C VAL A 97 6.35 17.92 -5.65
N VAL A 98 6.19 18.87 -4.74
CA VAL A 98 5.35 18.75 -3.54
C VAL A 98 4.10 19.63 -3.69
N MET A 99 2.96 19.12 -3.24
CA MET A 99 1.70 19.87 -3.18
C MET A 99 1.46 20.38 -1.76
N SER A 100 0.76 21.50 -1.63
CA SER A 100 0.07 21.82 -0.38
C SER A 100 -1.03 20.79 -0.09
N ALA A 101 -1.48 20.72 1.16
CA ALA A 101 -2.58 19.82 1.54
C ALA A 101 -3.88 20.10 0.76
N ASP A 102 -4.16 21.37 0.46
CA ASP A 102 -5.36 21.77 -0.28
C ASP A 102 -5.26 21.38 -1.76
N GLU A 103 -4.09 21.55 -2.38
CA GLU A 103 -3.83 21.08 -3.75
C GLU A 103 -3.92 19.55 -3.83
N ALA A 104 -3.35 18.84 -2.85
CA ALA A 104 -3.39 17.39 -2.78
C ALA A 104 -4.83 16.87 -2.61
N GLN A 105 -5.65 17.55 -1.80
CA GLN A 105 -7.06 17.21 -1.66
C GLN A 105 -7.77 17.27 -3.02
N VAL A 106 -7.68 18.41 -3.70
CA VAL A 106 -8.31 18.62 -5.01
C VAL A 106 -7.80 17.59 -6.03
N TYR A 107 -6.49 17.33 -6.06
CA TYR A 107 -5.88 16.41 -7.00
C TYR A 107 -6.36 14.97 -6.84
N HIS A 108 -6.45 14.49 -5.60
CA HIS A 108 -6.80 13.09 -5.31
C HIS A 108 -8.31 12.83 -5.26
N THR A 109 -9.15 13.87 -5.11
CA THR A 109 -10.62 13.73 -5.07
C THR A 109 -11.20 12.88 -6.20
N PRO A 110 -10.88 13.07 -7.50
CA PRO A 110 -11.53 12.30 -8.57
C PRO A 110 -11.32 10.78 -8.46
N GLN A 111 -10.12 10.33 -8.07
CA GLN A 111 -9.83 8.90 -7.90
C GLN A 111 -10.52 8.34 -6.65
N ILE A 112 -10.47 9.07 -5.54
CA ILE A 112 -11.07 8.65 -4.27
C ILE A 112 -12.59 8.61 -4.37
N ASP A 113 -13.21 9.61 -5.00
CA ASP A 113 -14.65 9.64 -5.30
C ASP A 113 -15.05 8.47 -6.21
N ALA A 114 -14.26 8.16 -7.24
CA ALA A 114 -14.49 6.99 -8.08
C ALA A 114 -14.47 5.68 -7.27
N LEU A 115 -13.45 5.48 -6.43
CA LEU A 115 -13.34 4.30 -5.56
C LEU A 115 -14.49 4.21 -4.55
N SER A 116 -14.96 5.34 -4.00
CA SER A 116 -16.11 5.37 -3.06
C SER A 116 -17.42 4.88 -3.65
N LYS A 117 -17.56 4.92 -4.98
CA LYS A 117 -18.74 4.48 -5.73
C LYS A 117 -18.63 3.03 -6.22
N THR A 118 -17.79 2.23 -5.57
CA THR A 118 -17.54 0.81 -5.91
C THR A 118 -17.74 -0.08 -4.68
N ASN A 119 -17.39 -1.36 -4.80
CA ASN A 119 -17.38 -2.33 -3.70
C ASN A 119 -16.09 -2.29 -2.86
N ALA A 120 -15.25 -1.27 -2.99
CA ALA A 120 -14.08 -1.09 -2.14
C ALA A 120 -14.51 -0.85 -0.69
N ASP A 121 -13.91 -1.59 0.25
CA ASP A 121 -14.24 -1.50 1.68
C ASP A 121 -13.46 -0.35 2.34
N MET A 122 -12.30 -0.01 1.78
CA MET A 122 -11.44 1.09 2.23
C MET A 122 -10.47 1.51 1.12
N ILE A 123 -9.68 2.56 1.36
CA ILE A 123 -8.52 2.92 0.55
C ILE A 123 -7.23 2.94 1.37
N THR A 124 -6.10 2.71 0.72
CA THR A 124 -4.78 3.02 1.26
C THR A 124 -4.02 3.90 0.29
N ALA A 125 -3.53 5.04 0.78
CA ALA A 125 -2.53 5.81 0.06
C ALA A 125 -1.15 5.24 0.34
N VAL A 126 -0.44 4.81 -0.70
CA VAL A 126 0.83 4.09 -0.56
C VAL A 126 1.99 4.80 -1.23
N THR A 127 3.18 4.63 -0.65
CA THR A 127 4.44 5.20 -1.14
C THR A 127 4.43 6.73 -1.12
N LEU A 128 3.82 7.33 -0.09
CA LEU A 128 3.89 8.78 0.12
C LEU A 128 5.27 9.15 0.69
N ASN A 129 5.80 10.30 0.26
CA ASN A 129 7.12 10.79 0.67
C ASN A 129 7.12 12.14 1.42
N TYR A 130 5.94 12.70 1.67
CA TYR A 130 5.73 13.91 2.47
C TYR A 130 4.30 13.95 3.04
N PRO A 131 4.10 14.60 4.21
CA PRO A 131 2.83 14.54 4.94
C PRO A 131 1.71 15.39 4.32
N GLU A 132 2.00 16.49 3.61
CA GLU A 132 0.97 17.37 3.05
C GLU A 132 0.07 16.63 2.05
N GLU A 133 0.64 15.73 1.24
CA GLU A 133 -0.14 14.88 0.34
C GLU A 133 -1.03 13.91 1.10
N ALA A 134 -0.52 13.31 2.18
CA ALA A 134 -1.30 12.44 3.06
C ALA A 134 -2.48 13.19 3.70
N ILE A 135 -2.28 14.45 4.12
CA ILE A 135 -3.35 15.30 4.67
C ILE A 135 -4.43 15.53 3.62
N GLY A 136 -4.04 15.90 2.39
CA GLY A 136 -4.98 16.14 1.30
C GLY A 136 -5.81 14.90 0.96
N ILE A 137 -5.17 13.74 0.87
CA ILE A 137 -5.83 12.45 0.63
C ILE A 137 -6.80 12.11 1.76
N ALA A 138 -6.37 12.25 3.02
CA ALA A 138 -7.21 11.97 4.18
C ALA A 138 -8.47 12.84 4.18
N ARG A 139 -8.33 14.13 3.84
CA ARG A 139 -9.47 15.04 3.70
C ARG A 139 -10.38 14.64 2.54
N ALA A 140 -9.84 14.30 1.37
CA ALA A 140 -10.63 13.83 0.23
C ALA A 140 -11.43 12.57 0.56
N ALA A 141 -10.84 11.61 1.29
CA ALA A 141 -11.52 10.41 1.74
C ALA A 141 -12.67 10.70 2.72
N LYS A 142 -12.49 11.71 3.60
CA LYS A 142 -13.52 12.18 4.53
C LYS A 142 -14.80 12.60 3.81
N GLU A 143 -14.67 13.40 2.76
CA GLU A 143 -15.79 14.01 2.02
C GLU A 143 -16.70 12.97 1.39
N VAL A 144 -16.15 11.78 1.08
CA VAL A 144 -16.90 10.66 0.49
C VAL A 144 -17.11 9.50 1.47
N HIS A 145 -16.86 9.73 2.77
CA HIS A 145 -17.03 8.75 3.85
C HIS A 145 -16.28 7.42 3.64
N MET A 146 -15.12 7.48 2.99
CA MET A 146 -14.30 6.29 2.72
C MET A 146 -13.23 6.11 3.82
N PRO A 147 -13.16 4.95 4.50
CA PRO A 147 -12.06 4.67 5.43
C PRO A 147 -10.71 4.71 4.71
N VAL A 148 -9.72 5.36 5.31
CA VAL A 148 -8.41 5.59 4.67
C VAL A 148 -7.27 5.20 5.60
N ALA A 149 -6.35 4.39 5.08
CA ALA A 149 -5.03 4.19 5.65
C ALA A 149 -3.97 4.98 4.88
N ILE A 150 -2.91 5.39 5.58
CA ILE A 150 -1.79 6.14 4.98
C ILE A 150 -0.51 5.32 5.13
N SER A 151 0.24 5.14 4.06
CA SER A 151 1.51 4.43 4.05
C SER A 151 2.63 5.31 3.51
N PHE A 152 3.63 5.57 4.35
CA PHE A 152 4.84 6.29 3.96
C PHE A 152 5.91 5.31 3.48
N THR A 153 6.75 5.79 2.57
CA THR A 153 8.03 5.13 2.25
C THR A 153 9.17 5.82 2.98
N LEU A 154 10.23 5.05 3.27
CA LEU A 154 11.38 5.49 4.04
C LEU A 154 12.67 5.14 3.31
N GLU A 155 13.69 5.96 3.48
CA GLU A 155 15.05 5.68 3.05
C GLU A 155 15.80 4.82 4.07
N THR A 156 17.05 4.47 3.75
CA THR A 156 17.90 3.59 4.57
C THR A 156 18.21 4.15 5.97
N ASP A 157 17.99 5.44 6.19
CA ASP A 157 18.12 6.14 7.47
C ASP A 157 16.80 6.26 8.25
N GLY A 158 15.75 5.54 7.82
CA GLY A 158 14.46 5.48 8.49
C GLY A 158 13.64 6.77 8.38
N LYS A 159 14.02 7.70 7.51
CA LYS A 159 13.31 8.96 7.27
C LYS A 159 12.57 8.93 5.95
N LEU A 160 11.58 9.80 5.80
CA LEU A 160 10.93 10.02 4.51
C LEU A 160 11.98 10.55 3.51
N PRO A 161 11.77 10.40 2.18
CA PRO A 161 12.67 10.99 1.17
C PRO A 161 12.88 12.51 1.30
N THR A 162 11.97 13.22 1.97
CA THR A 162 12.11 14.65 2.32
C THR A 162 13.03 14.92 3.51
N GLY A 163 13.53 13.89 4.19
CA GLY A 163 14.38 13.97 5.38
C GLY A 163 13.62 14.12 6.70
N GLN A 164 12.29 14.20 6.66
CA GLN A 164 11.45 14.24 7.87
C GLN A 164 11.38 12.85 8.52
N THR A 165 11.28 12.79 9.85
CA THR A 165 11.08 11.51 10.54
C THR A 165 9.66 10.98 10.35
N LEU A 166 9.49 9.66 10.39
CA LEU A 166 8.16 9.04 10.31
C LEU A 166 7.21 9.53 11.42
N LYS A 167 7.74 9.74 12.63
CA LYS A 167 6.99 10.28 13.77
C LYS A 167 6.40 11.64 13.46
N GLU A 168 7.23 12.59 13.03
CA GLU A 168 6.79 13.95 12.72
C GLU A 168 5.74 13.94 11.60
N ALA A 169 5.91 13.10 10.57
CA ALA A 169 4.95 12.97 9.49
C ALA A 169 3.58 12.47 10.00
N ILE A 170 3.55 11.41 10.81
CA ILE A 170 2.30 10.86 11.39
C ILE A 170 1.63 11.88 12.30
N GLU A 171 2.37 12.50 13.22
CA GLU A 171 1.84 13.50 14.14
C GLU A 171 1.29 14.72 13.39
N LEU A 172 1.95 15.15 12.30
CA LEU A 172 1.46 16.24 11.46
C LEU A 172 0.14 15.89 10.78
N VAL A 173 0.04 14.69 10.19
CA VAL A 173 -1.20 14.24 9.54
C VAL A 173 -2.32 14.09 10.56
N ASP A 174 -2.08 13.43 11.69
CA ASP A 174 -3.09 13.23 12.75
C ASP A 174 -3.57 14.57 13.31
N ASN A 175 -2.68 15.54 13.56
CA ASN A 175 -3.05 16.87 14.03
C ASN A 175 -3.87 17.65 12.98
N ALA A 176 -3.45 17.61 11.71
CA ALA A 176 -4.10 18.37 10.63
C ALA A 176 -5.45 17.79 10.18
N THR A 177 -5.73 16.52 10.51
CA THR A 177 -6.93 15.79 10.08
C THR A 177 -7.82 15.35 11.23
N GLN A 178 -7.41 15.58 12.48
CA GLN A 178 -8.08 15.10 13.70
C GLN A 178 -8.10 13.56 13.79
N ASN A 179 -6.95 12.93 13.55
CA ASN A 179 -6.75 11.47 13.56
C ASN A 179 -7.64 10.74 12.55
N LEU A 180 -7.80 11.32 11.35
CA LEU A 180 -8.70 10.76 10.35
C LEU A 180 -8.25 9.41 9.79
N PRO A 181 -6.97 9.20 9.43
CA PRO A 181 -6.53 7.90 8.98
C PRO A 181 -6.88 6.83 10.01
N ILE A 182 -7.45 5.71 9.59
CA ILE A 182 -7.82 4.64 10.54
C ILE A 182 -6.56 3.99 11.13
N TYR A 183 -5.49 3.93 10.35
CA TYR A 183 -4.15 3.52 10.77
C TYR A 183 -3.11 3.99 9.74
N TYR A 184 -1.83 3.81 10.10
CA TYR A 184 -0.70 4.04 9.23
C TYR A 184 0.03 2.75 8.90
N MET A 185 0.77 2.78 7.80
CA MET A 185 1.63 1.71 7.34
C MET A 185 2.99 2.24 6.90
N ILE A 186 3.93 1.32 6.70
CA ILE A 186 5.21 1.59 6.03
C ILE A 186 5.27 0.65 4.82
N ASN A 187 5.55 1.20 3.64
CA ASN A 187 5.71 0.38 2.45
C ASN A 187 6.89 0.81 1.59
N CYS A 188 7.29 -0.14 0.75
CA CYS A 188 8.32 0.05 -0.24
C CYS A 188 9.73 0.34 0.30
N ALA A 189 10.01 0.02 1.55
CA ALA A 189 11.35 0.02 2.13
C ALA A 189 11.64 -1.37 2.73
N HIS A 190 12.90 -1.80 2.78
CA HIS A 190 13.21 -3.05 3.49
C HIS A 190 13.08 -2.80 5.00
N THR A 191 12.60 -3.78 5.77
CA THR A 191 12.33 -3.62 7.22
C THR A 191 13.56 -3.23 8.02
N THR A 192 14.74 -3.72 7.63
CA THR A 192 16.04 -3.35 8.22
C THR A 192 16.41 -1.87 8.06
N HIS A 193 15.73 -1.12 7.19
CA HIS A 193 15.98 0.32 7.02
C HIS A 193 15.32 1.16 8.11
N PHE A 194 14.33 0.61 8.83
CA PHE A 194 13.51 1.40 9.76
C PHE A 194 13.10 0.65 11.04
N ASP A 195 13.43 -0.63 11.21
CA ASP A 195 13.03 -1.39 12.41
C ASP A 195 13.52 -0.75 13.72
N TYR A 196 14.70 -0.13 13.71
CA TYR A 196 15.34 0.51 14.85
C TYR A 196 14.63 1.78 15.32
N ILE A 197 13.88 2.48 14.44
CA ILE A 197 13.13 3.69 14.82
C ILE A 197 11.78 3.36 15.47
N LEU A 198 11.30 2.12 15.34
CA LEU A 198 9.97 1.71 15.81
C LEU A 198 9.99 1.30 17.29
N ASN A 199 10.03 2.27 18.20
CA ASN A 199 9.99 2.04 19.64
C ASN A 199 8.54 1.80 20.13
N PRO A 200 8.17 0.58 20.61
CA PRO A 200 6.78 0.25 20.98
C PRO A 200 6.24 1.04 22.19
N GLU A 201 7.11 1.70 22.95
CA GLU A 201 6.70 2.57 24.05
C GLU A 201 6.23 3.95 23.58
N GLU A 202 6.55 4.35 22.34
CA GLU A 202 6.10 5.63 21.80
C GLU A 202 4.63 5.57 21.31
N PRO A 203 3.78 6.55 21.69
CA PRO A 203 2.36 6.52 21.34
C PRO A 203 2.07 6.44 19.84
N TRP A 204 2.83 7.16 19.00
CA TRP A 204 2.62 7.18 17.55
C TRP A 204 2.86 5.81 16.91
N VAL A 205 3.73 4.96 17.49
CA VAL A 205 4.00 3.61 16.96
C VAL A 205 2.76 2.72 17.04
N ARG A 206 1.85 2.99 17.99
CA ARG A 206 0.56 2.28 18.10
C ARG A 206 -0.37 2.57 16.91
N ARG A 207 -0.10 3.61 16.12
CA ARG A 207 -0.82 3.94 14.89
C ARG A 207 -0.37 3.10 13.70
N ILE A 208 0.78 2.40 13.81
CA ILE A 208 1.29 1.51 12.75
C ILE A 208 0.60 0.15 12.86
N HIS A 209 -0.22 -0.16 11.85
CA HIS A 209 -0.92 -1.45 11.77
C HIS A 209 -0.41 -2.31 10.62
N GLY A 210 0.32 -1.74 9.66
CA GLY A 210 0.75 -2.48 8.48
C GLY A 210 2.16 -2.20 7.99
N ILE A 211 2.82 -3.25 7.50
CA ILE A 211 4.12 -3.17 6.85
C ILE A 211 4.09 -3.97 5.55
N LYS A 212 4.52 -3.33 4.46
CA LYS A 212 4.71 -3.95 3.14
C LYS A 212 6.13 -3.70 2.65
N GLY A 213 7.05 -4.55 3.10
CA GLY A 213 8.48 -4.37 2.84
C GLY A 213 8.89 -4.70 1.40
N ASN A 214 10.01 -4.14 0.94
CA ASN A 214 10.69 -4.62 -0.27
C ASN A 214 11.41 -5.94 0.01
N ALA A 215 11.61 -6.75 -1.04
CA ALA A 215 12.40 -7.98 -0.93
C ALA A 215 13.90 -7.71 -0.79
N SER A 216 14.44 -6.78 -1.59
CA SER A 216 15.87 -6.44 -1.53
C SER A 216 16.17 -5.48 -0.38
N LYS A 217 17.33 -5.69 0.25
CA LYS A 217 17.92 -4.80 1.27
C LYS A 217 18.60 -3.56 0.68
N LYS A 218 18.74 -3.48 -0.65
CA LYS A 218 19.32 -2.33 -1.34
C LYS A 218 18.45 -1.08 -1.20
N SER A 219 19.08 0.08 -1.28
CA SER A 219 18.41 1.38 -1.35
C SER A 219 17.63 1.56 -2.66
N HIS A 220 16.71 2.53 -2.69
CA HIS A 220 16.00 2.92 -3.91
C HIS A 220 16.95 3.31 -5.03
N ALA A 221 18.00 4.07 -4.71
CA ALA A 221 19.00 4.51 -5.67
C ALA A 221 19.78 3.34 -6.28
N GLU A 222 20.20 2.36 -5.46
CA GLU A 222 20.90 1.17 -5.96
C GLU A 222 20.01 0.30 -6.86
N LEU A 223 18.72 0.18 -6.53
CA LEU A 223 17.78 -0.59 -7.35
C LEU A 223 17.46 0.11 -8.67
N ASN A 224 17.35 1.44 -8.68
CA ASN A 224 17.07 2.21 -9.90
C ASN A 224 18.17 2.05 -10.96
N GLU A 225 19.42 1.91 -10.53
CA GLU A 225 20.58 1.73 -11.40
C GLU A 225 20.96 0.25 -11.63
N SER A 226 20.21 -0.69 -11.04
CA SER A 226 20.53 -2.12 -11.14
C SER A 226 20.06 -2.71 -12.47
N THR A 227 20.98 -3.37 -13.18
CA THR A 227 20.66 -4.16 -14.38
C THR A 227 20.31 -5.62 -14.07
N VAL A 228 20.51 -6.04 -12.81
CA VAL A 228 20.23 -7.39 -12.32
C VAL A 228 19.05 -7.32 -11.36
N LEU A 229 18.10 -8.23 -11.54
CA LEU A 229 17.01 -8.40 -10.58
C LEU A 229 17.57 -8.96 -9.27
N ASP A 230 17.30 -8.25 -8.18
CA ASP A 230 17.55 -8.70 -6.81
C ASP A 230 16.18 -9.02 -6.19
N ASP A 231 15.83 -10.30 -6.13
CA ASP A 231 14.56 -10.78 -5.59
C ASP A 231 14.62 -11.07 -4.08
N GLY A 232 15.70 -10.68 -3.40
CA GLY A 232 15.87 -10.84 -1.95
C GLY A 232 15.90 -12.30 -1.47
N ASP A 233 15.80 -12.48 -0.15
CA ASP A 233 15.66 -13.78 0.49
C ASP A 233 14.29 -13.84 1.21
N SER A 234 13.39 -14.69 0.71
CA SER A 234 12.05 -14.83 1.25
C SER A 234 12.02 -15.33 2.70
N VAL A 235 12.98 -16.16 3.12
CA VAL A 235 13.04 -16.70 4.48
C VAL A 235 13.48 -15.60 5.45
N ASP A 236 14.54 -14.88 5.09
CA ASP A 236 15.00 -13.71 5.85
C ASP A 236 13.90 -12.63 5.94
N PHE A 237 13.17 -12.38 4.84
CA PHE A 237 12.03 -11.46 4.80
C PHE A 237 10.94 -11.87 5.82
N GLY A 238 10.58 -13.15 5.87
CA GLY A 238 9.62 -13.69 6.83
C GLY A 238 10.09 -13.54 8.29
N GLN A 239 11.37 -13.81 8.55
CA GLN A 239 11.97 -13.65 9.89
C GLN A 239 12.01 -12.19 10.34
N CYS A 240 12.36 -11.26 9.45
CA CYS A 240 12.34 -9.83 9.75
C CYS A 240 10.92 -9.36 10.10
N ASN A 241 9.90 -9.83 9.37
CA ASN A 241 8.51 -9.54 9.67
C ASN A 241 8.05 -10.12 11.02
N GLN A 242 8.55 -11.31 11.40
CA GLN A 242 8.26 -11.90 12.71
C GLN A 242 8.84 -11.08 13.88
N ILE A 243 10.06 -10.55 13.72
CA ILE A 243 10.65 -9.66 14.72
C ILE A 243 9.75 -8.44 14.95
N LEU A 244 9.27 -7.83 13.87
CA LEU A 244 8.38 -6.68 13.94
C LEU A 244 7.01 -7.03 14.51
N SER A 245 6.43 -8.19 14.18
CA SER A 245 5.13 -8.62 14.73
C SER A 245 5.18 -8.90 16.23
N HIS A 246 6.30 -9.38 16.75
CA HIS A 246 6.52 -9.50 18.20
C HIS A 246 6.76 -8.15 18.87
N LYS A 247 7.42 -7.21 18.18
CA LYS A 247 7.74 -5.89 18.70
C LYS A 247 6.51 -4.96 18.75
N LEU A 248 5.67 -4.99 17.72
CA LEU A 248 4.59 -4.04 17.51
C LEU A 248 3.22 -4.66 17.79
N LYS A 249 2.64 -4.34 18.95
CA LYS A 249 1.38 -4.95 19.43
C LYS A 249 0.17 -4.75 18.49
N ASN A 250 0.15 -3.65 17.74
CA ASN A 250 -0.96 -3.31 16.84
C ASN A 250 -0.70 -3.73 15.37
N LEU A 251 0.50 -4.26 15.07
CA LEU A 251 0.83 -4.72 13.73
C LEU A 251 0.04 -5.99 13.42
N ASN A 252 -0.92 -5.87 12.51
CA ASN A 252 -1.81 -6.97 12.12
C ASN A 252 -1.94 -7.12 10.59
N ILE A 253 -1.24 -6.28 9.82
CA ILE A 253 -1.16 -6.33 8.37
C ILE A 253 0.30 -6.49 7.96
N LEU A 254 0.63 -7.62 7.34
CA LEU A 254 1.97 -7.87 6.82
C LEU A 254 1.85 -8.29 5.36
N GLY A 255 2.68 -7.70 4.50
CA GLY A 255 2.70 -8.01 3.09
C GLY A 255 4.02 -7.62 2.45
N GLY A 256 4.03 -7.63 1.12
CA GLY A 256 5.20 -7.29 0.32
C GLY A 256 4.93 -6.12 -0.63
N CYS A 257 6.00 -5.44 -1.02
CA CYS A 257 6.02 -4.39 -2.03
C CYS A 257 6.95 -4.79 -3.19
N CYS A 258 7.89 -3.93 -3.61
CA CYS A 258 8.74 -4.21 -4.76
C CYS A 258 9.65 -5.43 -4.53
N GLY A 259 9.77 -6.26 -5.56
CA GLY A 259 10.57 -7.50 -5.53
C GLY A 259 9.93 -8.68 -4.82
N THR A 260 8.80 -8.48 -4.12
CA THR A 260 8.14 -9.57 -3.39
C THR A 260 7.18 -10.37 -4.28
N ASP A 261 6.94 -11.61 -3.89
CA ASP A 261 5.99 -12.53 -4.52
C ASP A 261 5.33 -13.44 -3.47
N THR A 262 4.64 -14.49 -3.92
CA THR A 262 3.96 -15.44 -3.03
C THR A 262 4.93 -16.18 -2.10
N ARG A 263 6.21 -16.37 -2.45
CA ARG A 263 7.20 -17.01 -1.57
C ARG A 263 7.41 -16.18 -0.31
N HIS A 264 7.57 -14.87 -0.48
CA HIS A 264 7.79 -13.92 0.60
C HIS A 264 6.58 -13.82 1.55
N VAL A 265 5.38 -13.74 0.98
CA VAL A 265 4.13 -13.70 1.77
C VAL A 265 3.92 -15.02 2.50
N GLU A 266 4.21 -16.17 1.87
CA GLU A 266 4.11 -17.47 2.51
C GLU A 266 5.10 -17.62 3.68
N GLU A 267 6.36 -17.23 3.53
CA GLU A 267 7.34 -17.23 4.64
C GLU A 267 6.93 -16.28 5.76
N THR A 268 6.32 -15.14 5.44
CA THR A 268 5.74 -14.23 6.44
C THR A 268 4.61 -14.90 7.21
N CYS A 269 3.68 -15.56 6.52
CA CYS A 269 2.60 -16.31 7.18
C CYS A 269 3.16 -17.44 8.06
N LYS A 270 4.13 -18.23 7.56
CA LYS A 270 4.80 -19.28 8.35
C LYS A 270 5.41 -18.76 9.64
N ALA A 271 6.05 -17.59 9.58
CA ALA A 271 6.75 -17.03 10.73
C ALA A 271 5.79 -16.33 11.72
N CYS A 272 4.72 -15.70 11.24
CA CYS A 272 3.86 -14.83 12.06
C CYS A 272 2.54 -15.46 12.49
N THR A 273 2.03 -16.47 11.77
CA THR A 273 0.82 -17.19 12.19
C THR A 273 1.18 -18.30 13.16
N LYS A 274 0.46 -18.40 14.28
CA LYS A 274 0.63 -19.53 15.20
C LYS A 274 -0.04 -20.75 14.57
N THR A 275 0.72 -21.82 14.33
CA THR A 275 0.16 -23.16 14.07
C THR A 275 -0.64 -23.67 15.25
#